data_AF-A0A2S2QU21-F1
#
_entry.id   AF-A0A2S2QU21-F1
#
_cell.length_a   1.000
_cell.length_b   1.000
_cell.length_c   1.000
_cell.angle_alpha   90.00
_cell.angle_beta   90.00
_cell.angle_gamma   90.00
#
_symmetry.space_group_name_H-M   'P 1'
#
loop_
_entity.id
_entity.type
_entity.pdbx_description
1 polymer ?
#
loop_
_entity_poly.entity_id
_entity_poly.type
_entity_poly.pdbx_seq_one_letter_code
_entity_poly.pdbx_strand_id
1 'polypeptide(L)'
;MEQMEYSDYLSDEFWCSKLAYLADIFEHLNQFNLSMQGENQNLLISTDKMAAFKGKLLIWKRMVNDNNLDMFPLTANTKFTDKIIPIINDSITLLDQKLDHYFSSLDLKLFDWVRNPFNLSLKTTHLSLKEEEELAELKNDRTLQMKFNELELG
;
A
#
# COMPACT_ATOMS: atom_id res chain seq x y z
N MET A 1 -5.00 -42.34 -1.00
CA MET A 1 -3.60 -42.44 -1.45
C MET A 1 -3.16 -41.04 -1.91
N GLU A 2 -3.30 -40.03 -1.03
CA GLU A 2 -3.03 -38.60 -1.33
C GLU A 2 -2.13 -37.95 -0.26
N GLN A 3 -2.00 -38.54 0.93
CA GLN A 3 -1.13 -38.02 2.00
C GLN A 3 0.37 -38.13 1.71
N MET A 4 0.78 -39.01 0.78
CA MET A 4 2.20 -39.27 0.51
C MET A 4 2.82 -38.23 -0.44
N GLU A 5 2.01 -37.56 -1.27
CA GLU A 5 2.48 -36.67 -2.34
C GLU A 5 2.94 -35.30 -1.84
N TYR A 6 2.42 -34.83 -0.70
CA TYR A 6 2.80 -33.54 -0.09
C TYR A 6 3.94 -33.66 0.93
N SER A 7 4.15 -34.86 1.50
CA SER A 7 5.20 -35.12 2.49
C SER A 7 6.61 -34.89 1.92
N ASP A 8 6.79 -35.20 0.63
CA ASP A 8 8.07 -35.05 -0.05
C ASP A 8 8.46 -33.57 -0.20
N TYR A 9 7.49 -32.67 -0.38
CA TYR A 9 7.73 -31.23 -0.45
C TYR A 9 8.15 -30.62 0.89
N LEU A 10 7.59 -31.11 2.01
CA LEU A 10 8.00 -30.68 3.35
C LEU A 10 9.44 -31.11 3.70
N SER A 11 9.97 -32.09 2.97
CA SER A 11 11.36 -32.54 3.08
C SER A 11 12.30 -31.79 2.12
N ASP A 12 11.77 -31.06 1.13
CA ASP A 12 12.52 -30.19 0.24
C ASP A 12 12.72 -28.82 0.88
N GLU A 13 13.92 -28.57 1.40
CA GLU A 13 14.28 -27.32 2.05
C GLU A 13 14.17 -26.08 1.12
N PHE A 14 14.35 -26.24 -0.19
CA PHE A 14 14.17 -25.13 -1.14
C PHE A 14 12.68 -24.84 -1.35
N TRP A 15 11.84 -25.87 -1.42
CA TRP A 15 10.39 -25.71 -1.43
C TRP A 15 9.91 -25.04 -0.14
N CYS A 16 10.39 -25.47 1.02
CA CYS A 16 10.08 -24.84 2.30
C CYS A 16 10.49 -23.36 2.35
N SER A 17 11.57 -22.99 1.67
CA SER A 17 11.98 -21.58 1.55
C SER A 17 10.96 -20.75 0.76
N LYS A 18 10.44 -21.31 -0.35
CA LYS A 18 9.36 -20.67 -1.12
C LYS A 18 8.07 -20.53 -0.31
N LEU A 19 7.73 -21.56 0.46
CA LEU A 19 6.56 -21.52 1.34
C LEU A 19 6.73 -20.45 2.44
N ALA A 20 7.91 -20.33 3.03
CA ALA A 20 8.21 -19.29 4.01
C ALA A 20 8.02 -17.89 3.41
N TYR A 21 8.51 -17.66 2.19
CA TYR A 21 8.27 -16.40 1.48
C TYR A 21 6.80 -16.13 1.21
N LEU A 22 6.05 -17.15 0.75
CA LEU A 22 4.60 -17.00 0.54
C LEU A 22 3.89 -16.62 1.84
N ALA A 23 4.24 -17.25 2.97
CA ALA A 23 3.67 -16.90 4.26
C ALA A 23 3.97 -15.44 4.64
N ASP A 24 5.22 -14.99 4.49
CA ASP A 24 5.59 -13.61 4.82
C ASP A 24 4.87 -12.59 3.92
N ILE A 25 4.86 -12.78 2.59
CA ILE A 25 4.22 -11.82 1.68
C ILE A 25 2.69 -11.80 1.82
N PHE A 26 2.05 -12.94 2.11
CA PHE A 26 0.62 -12.97 2.36
C PHE A 26 0.24 -12.29 3.67
N GLU A 27 1.08 -12.36 4.69
CA GLU A 27 0.86 -11.61 5.92
C GLU A 27 0.91 -10.10 5.66
N HIS A 28 1.89 -9.61 4.89
CA HIS A 28 1.93 -8.20 4.47
C HIS A 28 0.70 -7.79 3.65
N LEU A 29 0.26 -8.63 2.72
CA LEU A 29 -0.95 -8.39 1.92
C LEU A 29 -2.21 -8.39 2.78
N ASN A 30 -2.28 -9.25 3.78
CA ASN A 30 -3.39 -9.31 4.72
C ASN A 30 -3.45 -8.04 5.57
N GLN A 31 -2.33 -7.59 6.12
CA GLN A 31 -2.24 -6.33 6.86
C GLN A 31 -2.62 -5.14 5.98
N PHE A 32 -2.16 -5.11 4.73
CA PHE A 32 -2.55 -4.10 3.77
C PHE A 32 -4.05 -4.13 3.50
N ASN A 33 -4.63 -5.29 3.22
CA ASN A 33 -6.06 -5.46 2.96
C ASN A 33 -6.92 -5.06 4.16
N LEU A 34 -6.51 -5.41 5.38
CA LEU A 34 -7.18 -4.98 6.61
C LEU A 34 -7.10 -3.47 6.78
N SER A 35 -5.95 -2.86 6.48
CA SER A 35 -5.81 -1.41 6.53
C SER A 35 -6.74 -0.69 5.55
N MET A 36 -7.12 -1.34 4.44
CA MET A 36 -8.03 -0.78 3.44
C MET A 36 -9.51 -0.93 3.83
N GLN A 37 -9.81 -1.64 4.92
CA GLN A 37 -11.16 -1.91 5.41
C GLN A 37 -11.46 -1.10 6.69
N GLY A 38 -12.73 -1.08 7.09
CA GLY A 38 -13.19 -0.46 8.33
C GLY A 38 -13.96 0.85 8.15
N GLU A 39 -14.41 1.40 9.28
CA GLU A 39 -15.12 2.67 9.31
C GLU A 39 -14.19 3.83 8.96
N ASN A 40 -14.75 4.91 8.38
CA ASN A 40 -14.02 6.09 7.93
C ASN A 40 -12.98 5.86 6.81
N GLN A 41 -13.02 4.73 6.10
CA GLN A 41 -12.29 4.59 4.83
C GLN A 41 -12.99 5.37 3.72
N ASN A 42 -12.21 6.13 2.96
CA ASN A 42 -12.66 6.76 1.72
C ASN A 42 -11.61 6.52 0.63
N LEU A 43 -11.97 6.88 -0.61
CA LEU A 43 -11.14 6.70 -1.80
C LEU A 43 -9.75 7.36 -1.65
N LEU A 44 -9.71 8.54 -1.01
CA LEU A 44 -8.49 9.30 -0.80
C LEU A 44 -7.55 8.58 0.16
N ILE A 45 -8.05 8.14 1.32
CA ILE A 45 -7.27 7.40 2.32
C ILE A 45 -6.78 6.06 1.73
N SER A 46 -7.67 5.36 1.03
CA SER A 46 -7.35 4.07 0.39
C SER A 46 -6.21 4.20 -0.61
N THR A 47 -6.15 5.31 -1.34
CA THR A 47 -5.09 5.53 -2.33
C THR A 47 -3.77 5.95 -1.70
N ASP A 48 -3.78 6.72 -0.61
CA ASP A 48 -2.56 6.98 0.17
C ASP A 48 -1.98 5.68 0.72
N LYS A 49 -2.83 4.79 1.25
CA LYS A 49 -2.41 3.46 1.72
C LYS A 49 -1.84 2.61 0.60
N MET A 50 -2.47 2.61 -0.58
CA MET A 50 -1.93 1.94 -1.77
C MET A 50 -0.56 2.50 -2.15
N ALA A 51 -0.41 3.82 -2.23
CA ALA A 51 0.86 4.47 -2.55
C ALA A 51 1.94 4.14 -1.51
N ALA A 52 1.60 4.13 -0.22
CA ALA A 52 2.50 3.72 0.85
C ALA A 52 2.92 2.25 0.72
N PHE A 53 1.99 1.34 0.39
CA PHE A 53 2.31 -0.07 0.17
C PHE A 53 3.24 -0.28 -1.02
N LYS A 54 2.99 0.39 -2.15
CA LYS A 54 3.93 0.40 -3.29
C LYS A 54 5.30 0.95 -2.90
N GLY A 55 5.34 2.01 -2.09
CA GLY A 55 6.59 2.53 -1.52
C GLY A 55 7.34 1.47 -0.70
N LYS A 56 6.63 0.67 0.10
CA LYS A 56 7.22 -0.47 0.83
C LYS A 56 7.78 -1.52 -0.13
N LEU A 57 7.05 -1.89 -1.20
CA LEU A 57 7.54 -2.86 -2.21
C LEU A 57 8.88 -2.41 -2.82
N LEU A 58 9.03 -1.12 -3.15
CA LEU A 58 10.29 -0.57 -3.66
C LEU A 58 11.43 -0.65 -2.63
N ILE A 59 11.13 -0.33 -1.36
CA ILE A 59 12.09 -0.47 -0.27
C ILE A 59 12.50 -1.93 -0.12
N TRP A 60 11.55 -2.86 -0.07
CA TRP A 60 11.82 -4.29 0.08
C TRP A 60 12.67 -4.83 -1.06
N LYS A 61 12.37 -4.45 -2.30
CA LYS A 61 13.19 -4.83 -3.46
C LYS A 61 14.65 -4.38 -3.30
N ARG A 62 14.89 -3.15 -2.85
CA ARG A 62 16.25 -2.65 -2.55
C ARG A 62 16.91 -3.49 -1.45
N MET A 63 16.23 -3.70 -0.33
CA MET A 63 16.77 -4.44 0.82
C MET A 63 17.10 -5.90 0.46
N VAL A 64 16.24 -6.57 -0.30
CA VAL A 64 16.44 -7.93 -0.82
C VAL A 64 17.71 -8.00 -1.68
N ASN A 65 17.97 -6.99 -2.51
CA ASN A 65 19.21 -6.91 -3.31
C ASN A 65 20.47 -6.67 -2.46
N ASP A 66 20.32 -6.07 -1.27
CA ASP A 66 21.37 -5.90 -0.28
C ASP A 66 21.51 -7.15 0.64
N ASN A 67 20.88 -8.27 0.27
CA ASN A 67 20.78 -9.50 1.07
C ASN A 67 20.15 -9.30 2.46
N ASN A 68 19.34 -8.25 2.64
CA ASN A 68 18.58 -8.02 3.86
C ASN A 68 17.11 -8.47 3.67
N LEU A 69 16.68 -9.39 4.53
CA LEU A 69 15.34 -9.98 4.53
C LEU A 69 14.54 -9.66 5.81
N ASP A 70 14.81 -8.53 6.47
CA ASP A 70 14.14 -8.16 7.73
C ASP A 70 12.61 -8.07 7.59
N MET A 71 12.11 -7.78 6.39
CA MET A 71 10.68 -7.76 6.08
C MET A 71 10.08 -9.15 5.88
N PHE A 72 10.89 -10.18 5.64
CA PHE A 72 10.47 -11.56 5.39
C PHE A 72 11.14 -12.49 6.42
N PRO A 73 10.77 -12.40 7.71
CA PRO A 73 11.47 -13.08 8.80
C PRO A 73 11.41 -14.61 8.70
N LEU A 74 10.31 -15.19 8.19
CA LEU A 74 10.26 -16.64 7.98
C LEU A 74 11.25 -17.05 6.90
N THR A 75 11.34 -16.28 5.82
CA THR A 75 12.26 -16.50 4.70
C THR A 75 13.71 -16.34 5.10
N ALA A 76 14.03 -15.33 5.93
CA ALA A 76 15.38 -15.07 6.43
C ALA A 76 15.95 -16.25 7.25
N ASN A 77 15.08 -17.06 7.86
CA ASN A 77 15.46 -18.23 8.65
C ASN A 77 15.66 -19.51 7.82
N THR A 78 15.61 -19.42 6.48
CA THR A 78 15.76 -20.57 5.58
C THR A 78 17.19 -20.75 5.10
N LYS A 79 17.55 -21.94 4.59
CA LYS A 79 18.91 -22.26 4.13
C LYS A 79 19.22 -21.85 2.70
N PHE A 80 18.20 -21.41 1.93
CA PHE A 80 18.31 -21.15 0.48
C PHE A 80 18.10 -19.68 0.11
N THR A 81 18.49 -18.77 1.01
CA THR A 81 18.35 -17.32 0.86
C THR A 81 18.87 -16.80 -0.49
N ASP A 82 20.07 -17.20 -0.89
CA ASP A 82 20.68 -16.75 -2.15
C ASP A 82 19.87 -17.17 -3.39
N LYS A 83 19.26 -18.36 -3.34
CA LYS A 83 18.48 -18.90 -4.47
C LYS A 83 17.06 -18.35 -4.52
N ILE A 84 16.52 -17.89 -3.40
CA ILE A 84 15.16 -17.35 -3.33
C ILE A 84 15.11 -15.86 -3.63
N ILE A 85 16.19 -15.10 -3.40
CA ILE A 85 16.27 -13.67 -3.70
C ILE A 85 15.78 -13.30 -5.11
N PRO A 86 16.19 -13.98 -6.20
CA PRO A 86 15.66 -13.71 -7.53
C PRO A 86 14.14 -13.91 -7.62
N ILE A 87 13.60 -14.95 -6.98
CA ILE A 87 12.17 -15.26 -6.95
C ILE A 87 11.40 -14.15 -6.21
N ILE A 88 11.94 -13.67 -5.09
CA ILE A 88 11.35 -12.56 -4.31
C ILE A 88 11.31 -11.30 -5.16
N ASN A 89 12.41 -10.96 -5.84
CA ASN A 89 12.49 -9.78 -6.70
C ASN A 89 11.47 -9.83 -7.85
N ASP A 90 11.35 -10.97 -8.51
CA ASP A 90 10.37 -11.17 -9.58
C ASP A 90 8.93 -11.09 -9.05
N SER A 91 8.68 -11.71 -7.89
CA SER A 91 7.38 -11.68 -7.24
C SER A 91 6.95 -10.28 -6.80
N ILE A 92 7.85 -9.50 -6.18
CA ILE A 92 7.59 -8.10 -5.80
C ILE A 92 7.32 -7.25 -7.04
N THR A 93 8.10 -7.45 -8.11
CA THR A 93 7.93 -6.71 -9.37
C THR A 93 6.57 -7.03 -10.01
N LEU A 94 6.19 -8.30 -10.05
CA LEU A 94 4.90 -8.73 -10.56
C LEU A 94 3.75 -8.18 -9.71
N LEU A 95 3.90 -8.21 -8.38
CA LEU A 95 2.89 -7.67 -7.47
C LEU A 95 2.67 -6.17 -7.72
N ASP A 96 3.73 -5.39 -7.81
CA ASP A 96 3.67 -3.94 -8.10
C ASP A 96 2.93 -3.66 -9.43
N GLN A 97 3.28 -4.40 -10.49
CA GLN A 97 2.60 -4.31 -11.79
C GLN A 97 1.12 -4.69 -11.72
N LYS A 98 0.76 -5.72 -10.93
CA LYS A 98 -0.63 -6.13 -10.74
C LYS A 98 -1.41 -5.10 -9.95
N LEU A 99 -0.81 -4.47 -8.95
CA LEU A 99 -1.44 -3.37 -8.23
C LEU A 99 -1.75 -2.21 -9.18
N ASP A 100 -0.82 -1.82 -10.05
CA ASP A 100 -1.09 -0.78 -11.06
C ASP A 100 -2.17 -1.16 -12.07
N HIS A 101 -2.20 -2.43 -12.47
CA HIS A 101 -3.20 -2.92 -13.43
C HIS A 101 -4.62 -2.92 -12.83
N TYR A 102 -4.77 -3.36 -11.59
CA TYR A 102 -6.09 -3.46 -10.94
C TYR A 102 -6.54 -2.16 -10.27
N PHE A 103 -5.59 -1.31 -9.86
CA PHE A 103 -5.84 -0.05 -9.19
C PHE A 103 -5.22 1.08 -10.02
N SER A 104 -5.93 1.47 -11.08
CA SER A 104 -5.53 2.59 -11.94
C SER A 104 -5.21 3.83 -11.11
N SER A 105 -4.11 4.52 -11.45
CA SER A 105 -3.74 5.76 -10.79
C SER A 105 -4.79 6.84 -11.06
N LEU A 106 -5.64 7.12 -10.08
CA LEU A 106 -6.45 8.34 -10.06
C LEU A 106 -5.50 9.50 -9.72
N ASP A 107 -5.55 10.59 -10.48
CA ASP A 107 -4.86 11.82 -10.08
C ASP A 107 -5.63 12.47 -8.93
N LEU A 108 -5.37 11.97 -7.72
CA LEU A 108 -6.10 12.39 -6.54
C LEU A 108 -5.70 13.77 -6.02
N LYS A 109 -4.66 14.38 -6.60
CA LYS A 109 -4.33 15.79 -6.34
C LYS A 109 -5.50 16.70 -6.74
N LEU A 110 -6.33 16.27 -7.69
CA LEU A 110 -7.58 16.95 -8.03
C LEU A 110 -8.55 17.01 -6.84
N PHE A 111 -8.50 16.05 -5.92
CA PHE A 111 -9.41 15.97 -4.78
C PHE A 111 -8.80 16.43 -3.46
N ASP A 112 -7.60 17.04 -3.49
CA ASP A 112 -6.94 17.53 -2.27
C ASP A 112 -7.76 18.59 -1.53
N TRP A 113 -8.67 19.29 -2.23
CA TRP A 113 -9.59 20.26 -1.61
C TRP A 113 -10.57 19.60 -0.64
N VAL A 114 -10.84 18.30 -0.78
CA VAL A 114 -11.66 17.52 0.16
C VAL A 114 -10.92 17.31 1.48
N ARG A 115 -9.58 17.16 1.44
CA ARG A 115 -8.74 16.98 2.64
C ARG A 115 -8.48 18.30 3.35
N ASN A 116 -8.26 19.36 2.57
CA ASN A 116 -8.03 20.69 3.09
C ASN A 116 -8.71 21.75 2.21
N PRO A 117 -9.98 22.07 2.49
CA PRO A 117 -10.74 23.03 1.70
C PRO A 117 -10.17 24.45 1.81
N PHE A 118 -9.47 24.78 2.91
CA PHE A 118 -8.90 26.11 3.16
C PHE A 118 -7.56 26.37 2.47
N ASN A 119 -7.01 25.39 1.73
CA ASN A 119 -5.76 25.58 1.00
C ASN A 119 -5.98 26.45 -0.25
N LEU A 120 -5.39 27.64 -0.24
CA LEU A 120 -5.49 28.64 -1.30
C LEU A 120 -4.73 28.28 -2.58
N SER A 121 -3.82 27.30 -2.52
CA SER A 121 -2.97 26.91 -3.65
C SER A 121 -3.59 25.80 -4.52
N LEU A 122 -4.75 25.27 -4.15
CA LEU A 122 -5.37 24.15 -4.84
C LEU A 122 -6.05 24.58 -6.13
N LYS A 123 -5.75 23.86 -7.22
CA LYS A 123 -6.45 23.99 -8.49
C LYS A 123 -7.75 23.19 -8.43
N THR A 124 -8.86 23.83 -8.79
CA THR A 124 -10.21 23.24 -8.75
C THR A 124 -10.84 23.14 -10.14
N THR A 125 -10.01 23.05 -11.17
CA THR A 125 -10.41 23.15 -12.59
C THR A 125 -11.40 22.08 -13.06
N HIS A 126 -11.65 21.05 -12.25
CA HIS A 126 -12.61 19.98 -12.50
C HIS A 126 -13.96 20.19 -11.81
N LEU A 127 -14.09 21.20 -10.95
CA LEU A 127 -15.35 21.54 -10.28
C LEU A 127 -16.28 22.29 -11.23
N SER A 128 -17.58 22.10 -11.04
CA SER A 128 -18.60 22.94 -11.66
C SER A 128 -18.61 24.34 -11.04
N LEU A 129 -19.20 25.32 -11.74
CA LEU A 129 -19.33 26.69 -11.23
C LEU A 129 -19.93 26.74 -9.82
N LYS A 130 -20.99 25.97 -9.59
CA LYS A 130 -21.66 25.92 -8.29
C LYS A 130 -20.73 25.40 -7.19
N GLU A 131 -19.98 24.35 -7.47
CA GLU A 131 -19.01 23.78 -6.51
C GLU A 131 -17.85 24.74 -6.24
N GLU A 132 -17.40 25.50 -7.24
CA GLU A 132 -16.38 26.54 -7.05
C GLU A 132 -16.89 27.71 -6.18
N GLU A 133 -18.13 28.13 -6.37
CA GLU A 133 -18.78 29.17 -5.55
C GLU A 133 -18.96 28.70 -4.09
N GLU A 134 -19.49 27.49 -3.88
CA GLU A 134 -19.64 26.89 -2.54
C GLU A 134 -18.27 26.71 -1.84
N LEU A 135 -17.26 26.26 -2.58
CA LEU A 135 -15.90 26.15 -2.05
C LEU A 135 -15.29 27.52 -1.74
N ALA A 136 -15.61 28.57 -2.51
CA ALA A 136 -15.16 29.93 -2.23
C ALA A 136 -15.77 30.48 -0.93
N GLU A 137 -17.06 30.20 -0.67
CA GLU A 137 -17.70 30.53 0.61
C GLU A 137 -17.01 29.79 1.76
N LEU A 138 -16.83 28.47 1.63
CA LEU A 138 -16.18 27.63 2.64
C LEU A 138 -14.75 28.10 2.94
N LYS A 139 -13.95 28.39 1.91
CA LYS A 139 -12.56 28.88 2.03
C LYS A 139 -12.43 30.15 2.85
N ASN A 140 -13.45 31.00 2.83
CA ASN A 140 -13.46 32.28 3.51
C ASN A 140 -14.19 32.25 4.87
N ASP A 141 -14.77 31.10 5.26
CA ASP A 141 -15.36 30.94 6.58
C ASP A 141 -14.26 30.73 7.65
N ARG A 142 -13.92 31.83 8.32
CA ARG A 142 -12.93 31.83 9.41
C ARG A 142 -13.33 30.99 10.61
N THR A 143 -14.63 30.84 10.88
CA THR A 143 -15.12 30.04 12.01
C THR A 143 -14.82 28.56 11.75
N LEU A 144 -15.11 28.10 10.54
CA LEU A 144 -14.80 26.72 10.14
C LEU A 144 -13.30 26.50 10.02
N GLN A 145 -12.53 27.49 9.55
CA GLN A 145 -11.07 27.39 9.47
C GLN A 145 -10.44 27.21 10.86
N MET A 146 -10.88 27.98 11.86
CA MET A 146 -10.38 27.85 13.23
C MET A 146 -10.69 26.46 13.80
N LYS A 147 -11.93 25.99 13.66
CA LYS A 147 -12.33 24.63 14.08
C LYS A 147 -11.54 23.54 13.38
N PHE A 148 -11.27 23.70 12.08
CA PHE A 148 -10.48 22.74 11.31
C PHE A 148 -9.04 22.63 11.83
N ASN A 149 -8.43 23.75 12.22
CA ASN A 149 -7.08 23.77 12.78
C ASN A 149 -7.01 23.30 14.25
N GLU A 150 -8.14 23.33 14.98
CA GLU A 150 -8.25 22.83 16.35
C GLU A 150 -8.39 21.30 16.42
N LEU A 151 -8.74 20.64 15.32
CA LEU A 151 -8.75 19.18 15.25
C LEU A 151 -7.30 18.67 15.28
N GLU A 152 -6.87 18.22 16.45
CA GLU A 152 -5.59 17.53 16.61
C GLU A 152 -5.56 16.30 15.68
N LEU A 153 -4.49 16.22 14.89
CA LEU A 153 -4.10 15.03 14.14
C LEU A 153 -3.73 13.95 15.17
N GLY A 154 -4.72 13.13 15.54
CA GLY A 154 -4.49 11.89 16.29
C GLY A 154 -3.57 10.93 15.53
#